data_AF-A0A373LCE1-F1
#
_entry.id   AF-A0A373LCE1-F1
#
_cell.length_a   1.000
_cell.length_b   1.000
_cell.length_c   1.000
_cell.angle_alpha   90.00
_cell.angle_beta   90.00
_cell.angle_gamma   90.00
#
_symmetry.space_group_name_H-M   'P 1'
#
loop_
_entity.id
_entity.type
_entity.pdbx_description
1 polymer ?
#
loop_
_entity_poly.entity_id
_entity_poly.type
_entity_poly.pdbx_seq_one_letter_code
_entity_poly.pdbx_strand_id
1 'polypeptide(L)'
;MKKLKKALVYACTVTTLLGTTTAVYAGASKVLNGGGAKWTGGETSNGILYSNLYDMEVDGIQYKVTVWVDPDWSTKKEKSGTTDGKGKKGRVHVGKASTHKNPFVPEKCGYKDFKAIAIKK
;
A
#
# COMPACT_ATOMS: atom_id res chain seq x y z
N MET A 1 -4.38 48.88 7.04
CA MET A 1 -3.42 48.49 5.98
C MET A 1 -3.26 46.98 5.98
N LYS A 2 -3.56 46.31 4.85
CA LYS A 2 -3.26 44.90 4.62
C LYS A 2 -1.76 44.65 4.77
N LYS A 3 -1.36 43.51 5.36
CA LYS A 3 -0.41 42.55 4.76
C LYS A 3 -0.13 41.34 5.68
N LEU A 4 -0.46 40.17 5.14
CA LEU A 4 -0.05 38.80 5.43
C LEU A 4 1.20 38.63 6.30
N LYS A 5 1.22 37.55 7.12
CA LYS A 5 2.06 36.37 6.87
C LYS A 5 1.36 35.07 7.32
N LYS A 6 0.70 34.39 6.39
CA LYS A 6 0.48 32.94 6.44
C LYS A 6 1.83 32.28 6.20
N ALA A 7 2.33 31.47 7.12
CA ALA A 7 3.30 30.41 6.86
C ALA A 7 3.57 29.61 8.14
N LEU A 8 2.68 28.67 8.49
CA LEU A 8 3.14 27.50 9.25
C LEU A 8 3.22 26.36 8.25
N VAL A 9 4.41 26.27 7.66
CA VAL A 9 4.84 25.19 6.79
C VAL A 9 4.93 23.93 7.65
N TYR A 10 3.91 23.06 7.60
CA TYR A 10 4.07 21.67 8.02
C TYR A 10 4.79 20.91 6.90
N ALA A 11 6.09 21.19 6.77
CA ALA A 11 6.99 20.38 5.97
C ALA A 11 7.50 19.21 6.82
N CYS A 12 6.87 18.06 6.63
CA CYS A 12 7.50 16.77 6.92
C CYS A 12 7.06 15.77 5.85
N THR A 13 7.36 16.07 4.59
CA THR A 13 7.42 15.02 3.56
C THR A 13 8.73 14.27 3.72
N VAL A 14 8.77 13.41 4.74
CA VAL A 14 9.76 12.33 4.82
C VAL A 14 9.47 11.42 3.63
N THR A 15 10.21 11.61 2.55
CA THR A 15 10.07 10.81 1.33
C THR A 15 10.88 9.54 1.53
N THR A 16 10.44 8.66 2.43
CA THR A 16 10.99 7.30 2.52
C THR A 16 10.51 6.52 1.30
N LEU A 17 11.38 6.41 0.30
CA LEU A 17 11.25 5.55 -0.89
C LEU A 17 11.42 4.06 -0.51
N LEU A 18 10.79 3.61 0.58
CA LEU A 18 10.87 2.25 1.09
C LEU A 18 9.60 1.49 0.72
N GLY A 19 9.58 0.93 -0.50
CA GLY A 19 8.64 -0.13 -0.83
C GLY A 19 9.10 -1.44 -0.18
N THR A 20 8.21 -2.14 0.51
CA THR A 20 8.54 -3.49 1.03
C THR A 20 8.11 -4.55 0.03
N THR A 21 9.01 -5.50 -0.20
CA THR A 21 8.78 -6.75 -0.93
C THR A 21 8.79 -7.88 0.08
N THR A 22 7.82 -8.79 0.03
CA THR A 22 7.83 -10.02 0.84
C THR A 22 7.59 -11.23 -0.03
N ALA A 23 8.31 -12.32 0.25
CA ALA A 23 7.94 -13.65 -0.22
C ALA A 23 6.63 -14.06 0.45
N VAL A 24 5.78 -14.76 -0.29
CA VAL A 24 4.38 -14.98 0.09
C VAL A 24 4.14 -16.16 1.05
N TYR A 25 5.18 -16.96 1.34
CA TYR A 25 5.13 -18.18 2.17
C TYR A 25 4.43 -18.04 3.54
N ALA A 26 4.33 -16.83 4.09
CA ALA A 26 3.43 -16.50 5.18
C ALA A 26 2.86 -15.09 4.94
N GLY A 27 1.57 -14.89 5.22
CA GLY A 27 0.97 -13.56 5.12
C GLY A 27 1.78 -12.51 5.89
N ALA A 28 2.08 -11.39 5.25
CA ALA A 28 2.85 -10.29 5.77
C ALA A 28 1.97 -9.08 6.08
N SER A 29 2.37 -8.28 7.07
CA SER A 29 1.72 -6.99 7.34
C SER A 29 2.72 -5.96 7.84
N LYS A 30 2.43 -4.68 7.56
CA LYS A 30 3.25 -3.56 8.02
C LYS A 30 2.36 -2.36 8.39
N VAL A 31 2.62 -1.79 9.55
CA VAL A 31 2.01 -0.52 9.97
C VAL A 31 2.81 0.63 9.36
N LEU A 32 2.10 1.64 8.87
CA LEU A 32 2.63 2.79 8.14
C LEU A 32 2.04 4.08 8.73
N ASN A 33 2.72 5.20 8.48
CA ASN A 33 2.30 6.52 8.95
C ASN A 33 1.89 6.56 10.44
N GLY A 34 2.70 5.96 11.31
CA GLY A 34 2.45 5.97 12.76
C GLY A 34 1.20 5.21 13.24
N GLY A 35 0.53 4.42 12.37
CA GLY A 35 -0.72 3.74 12.70
C GLY A 35 -1.86 4.04 11.74
N GLY A 36 -1.80 5.20 11.06
CA GLY A 36 -2.86 5.66 10.16
C GLY A 36 -3.04 4.82 8.90
N ALA A 37 -2.03 4.05 8.48
CA ALA A 37 -2.14 3.12 7.36
C ALA A 37 -1.60 1.73 7.70
N LYS A 38 -2.13 0.71 7.03
CA LYS A 38 -1.64 -0.67 7.14
C LYS A 38 -1.52 -1.31 5.77
N TRP A 39 -0.36 -1.89 5.49
CA TRP A 39 -0.19 -2.79 4.35
C TRP A 39 -0.34 -4.25 4.80
N THR A 40 -0.94 -5.07 3.94
CA THR A 40 -0.94 -6.54 4.09
C THR A 40 -0.73 -7.18 2.74
N GLY A 41 0.01 -8.29 2.69
CA GLY A 41 0.14 -9.09 1.49
C GLY A 41 0.34 -10.56 1.83
N GLY A 42 0.13 -11.44 0.87
CA GLY A 42 0.29 -12.88 1.08
C GLY A 42 -0.51 -13.66 0.06
N GLU A 43 -0.81 -14.91 0.42
CA GLU A 43 -1.69 -15.80 -0.34
C GLU A 43 -2.89 -16.18 0.52
N THR A 44 -4.05 -16.30 -0.13
CA THR A 44 -5.23 -16.89 0.51
C THR A 44 -5.17 -18.41 0.43
N SER A 45 -5.97 -19.10 1.25
CA SER A 45 -6.14 -20.57 1.16
C SER A 45 -6.61 -21.08 -0.20
N ASN A 46 -7.17 -20.19 -1.03
CA ASN A 46 -7.73 -20.53 -2.35
C ASN A 46 -6.74 -20.24 -3.49
N GLY A 47 -5.46 -20.04 -3.19
CA GLY A 47 -4.45 -19.80 -4.23
C GLY A 47 -4.50 -18.39 -4.83
N ILE A 48 -4.82 -17.37 -4.04
CA ILE A 48 -4.84 -15.98 -4.52
C ILE A 48 -3.76 -15.17 -3.84
N LEU A 49 -2.74 -14.76 -4.60
CA LEU A 49 -1.81 -13.72 -4.22
C LEU A 49 -2.55 -12.39 -4.07
N TYR A 50 -2.26 -11.66 -3.00
CA TYR A 50 -2.84 -10.35 -2.76
C TYR A 50 -1.85 -9.35 -2.17
N SER A 51 -2.15 -8.08 -2.41
CA SER A 51 -1.52 -6.94 -1.74
C SER A 51 -2.57 -5.86 -1.52
N ASN A 52 -2.63 -5.34 -0.28
CA ASN A 52 -3.60 -4.33 0.15
C ASN A 52 -2.89 -3.19 0.86
N LEU A 53 -3.37 -1.96 0.64
CA LEU A 53 -3.13 -0.83 1.53
C LEU A 53 -4.46 -0.32 2.08
N TYR A 54 -4.56 -0.31 3.40
CA TYR A 54 -5.70 0.19 4.16
C TYR A 54 -5.38 1.55 4.77
N ASP A 55 -6.36 2.43 4.71
CA ASP A 55 -6.50 3.54 5.65
C ASP A 55 -7.13 3.02 6.94
N MET A 56 -6.55 3.33 8.08
CA MET A 56 -6.99 2.83 9.38
C MET A 56 -7.80 3.87 10.18
N GLU A 57 -7.78 5.13 9.76
CA GLU A 57 -8.31 6.27 10.52
C GLU A 57 -9.27 7.12 9.68
N VAL A 58 -9.89 8.11 10.31
CA VAL A 58 -10.71 9.13 9.64
C VAL A 58 -10.19 10.48 10.13
N ASP A 59 -9.00 10.82 9.67
CA ASP A 59 -8.19 11.95 10.13
C ASP A 59 -8.00 13.04 9.04
N GLY A 60 -8.60 12.84 7.87
CA GLY A 60 -8.42 13.73 6.71
C GLY A 60 -7.13 13.47 5.93
N ILE A 61 -6.47 12.34 6.16
CA ILE A 61 -5.34 11.88 5.35
C ILE A 61 -5.83 10.80 4.38
N GLN A 62 -5.32 10.83 3.16
CA GLN A 62 -5.45 9.75 2.18
C GLN A 62 -4.08 9.21 1.81
N TYR A 63 -4.03 7.94 1.43
CA TYR A 63 -2.78 7.26 1.11
C TYR A 63 -2.73 6.87 -0.37
N LYS A 64 -1.82 7.50 -1.11
CA LYS A 64 -1.48 7.12 -2.49
C LYS A 64 -0.41 6.04 -2.47
N VAL A 65 -0.59 4.98 -3.27
CA VAL A 65 0.34 3.84 -3.31
C VAL A 65 0.20 3.08 -4.61
N THR A 66 1.23 2.30 -4.95
CA THR A 66 1.14 1.19 -5.90
C THR A 66 1.31 -0.13 -5.16
N VAL A 67 0.26 -0.97 -5.11
CA VAL A 67 0.32 -2.33 -4.57
C VAL A 67 0.54 -3.33 -5.70
N TRP A 68 1.27 -4.41 -5.43
CA TRP A 68 1.64 -5.37 -6.47
C TRP A 68 1.75 -6.81 -5.96
N VAL A 69 1.57 -7.75 -6.88
CA VAL A 69 1.78 -9.19 -6.73
C VAL A 69 2.57 -9.72 -7.92
N ASP A 70 3.47 -10.66 -7.68
CA ASP A 70 4.43 -11.19 -8.63
C ASP A 70 4.43 -12.73 -8.54
N PRO A 71 3.57 -13.39 -9.34
CA PRO A 71 3.55 -14.84 -9.45
C PRO A 71 4.83 -15.35 -10.13
N ASP A 72 5.23 -16.57 -9.80
CA ASP A 72 6.48 -17.17 -10.26
C ASP A 72 6.50 -17.53 -11.76
N TRP A 73 5.33 -17.65 -12.39
CA TRP A 73 5.17 -18.09 -13.78
C TRP A 73 4.12 -17.29 -14.56
N SER A 74 3.92 -16.02 -14.21
CA SER A 74 3.12 -15.11 -15.04
C SER A 74 3.49 -13.66 -14.77
N THR A 75 3.06 -12.74 -15.64
CA THR A 75 3.40 -11.33 -15.50
C THR A 75 2.95 -10.75 -14.16
N LYS A 76 3.85 -10.02 -13.50
CA LYS A 76 3.54 -9.17 -12.35
C LYS A 76 2.26 -8.35 -12.59
N LYS A 77 1.42 -8.24 -11.56
CA LYS A 77 0.22 -7.40 -11.57
C LYS A 77 0.34 -6.32 -10.51
N GLU A 78 0.12 -5.07 -10.90
CA GLU A 78 0.16 -3.93 -10.00
C GLU A 78 -1.04 -3.01 -10.17
N LYS A 79 -1.38 -2.28 -9.11
CA LYS A 79 -2.44 -1.28 -9.12
C LYS A 79 -1.99 -0.06 -8.32
N SER A 80 -1.97 1.08 -8.98
CA SER A 80 -1.84 2.37 -8.32
C SER A 80 -3.22 2.91 -7.94
N GLY A 81 -3.29 3.58 -6.80
CA GLY A 81 -4.53 4.20 -6.34
C GLY A 81 -4.30 5.05 -5.10
N THR A 82 -5.39 5.66 -4.66
CA THR A 82 -5.47 6.41 -3.42
C THR A 82 -6.56 5.78 -2.56
N THR A 83 -6.35 5.69 -1.24
CA THR A 83 -7.44 5.27 -0.34
C THR A 83 -8.55 6.30 -0.36
N ASP A 84 -9.80 5.87 -0.40
CA ASP A 84 -10.99 6.76 -0.44
C ASP A 84 -11.90 6.58 0.79
N GLY A 85 -11.43 5.82 1.79
CA GLY A 85 -12.09 5.67 3.07
C GLY A 85 -11.45 4.61 3.95
N LYS A 86 -11.87 4.59 5.23
CA LYS A 86 -11.35 3.67 6.24
C LYS A 86 -11.64 2.21 5.89
N GLY A 87 -10.62 1.37 6.10
CA GLY A 87 -10.71 -0.07 6.09
C GLY A 87 -10.92 -0.67 4.70
N LYS A 88 -11.61 -1.82 4.65
CA LYS A 88 -11.65 -2.67 3.45
C LYS A 88 -12.34 -2.03 2.26
N LYS A 89 -13.34 -1.17 2.48
CA LYS A 89 -14.12 -0.54 1.41
C LYS A 89 -13.28 0.48 0.62
N GLY A 90 -12.41 1.24 1.28
CA GLY A 90 -11.60 2.25 0.64
C GLY A 90 -10.12 1.92 0.48
N ARG A 91 -9.79 0.62 0.45
CA ARG A 91 -8.42 0.13 0.31
C ARG A 91 -7.97 0.16 -1.14
N VAL A 92 -6.66 0.34 -1.36
CA VAL A 92 -6.04 0.01 -2.64
C VAL A 92 -5.69 -1.49 -2.62
N HIS A 93 -6.17 -2.24 -3.61
CA HIS A 93 -6.03 -3.71 -3.64
C HIS A 93 -5.68 -4.22 -5.03
N VAL A 94 -4.78 -5.20 -5.06
CA VAL A 94 -4.56 -6.07 -6.22
C VAL A 94 -4.54 -7.53 -5.76
N GLY A 95 -5.11 -8.38 -6.60
CA GLY A 95 -5.06 -9.82 -6.44
C GLY A 95 -4.87 -10.53 -7.78
N LYS A 96 -4.21 -11.68 -7.74
CA LYS A 96 -3.96 -12.56 -8.89
C LYS A 96 -3.84 -14.00 -8.39
N ALA A 97 -4.23 -14.98 -9.20
CA ALA A 97 -4.00 -16.38 -8.89
C ALA A 97 -2.49 -16.65 -8.73
N SER A 98 -2.13 -17.40 -7.70
CA SER A 98 -0.79 -17.99 -7.59
C SER A 98 -0.59 -19.02 -8.71
N THR A 99 0.65 -19.18 -9.15
CA THR A 99 1.03 -20.13 -10.19
C THR A 99 1.67 -21.38 -9.61
N HIS A 100 2.53 -21.27 -8.60
CA HIS A 100 3.23 -22.40 -7.97
C HIS A 100 3.88 -23.36 -8.98
N LYS A 101 4.40 -22.84 -10.09
CA LYS A 101 4.98 -23.67 -11.17
C LYS A 101 6.49 -23.82 -11.06
N ASN A 102 7.15 -22.93 -10.33
CA ASN A 102 8.59 -22.87 -10.18
C ASN A 102 8.97 -23.04 -8.70
N PRO A 103 9.51 -24.22 -8.31
CA PRO A 103 9.86 -24.49 -6.92
C PRO A 103 11.04 -23.66 -6.40
N PHE A 104 11.79 -22.98 -7.27
CA PHE A 104 12.97 -22.17 -6.92
C PHE A 104 12.71 -20.66 -6.91
N VAL A 105 11.56 -20.23 -7.42
CA VAL A 105 11.21 -18.80 -7.49
C VAL A 105 10.02 -18.54 -6.57
N PRO A 106 10.23 -17.85 -5.43
CA PRO A 106 9.13 -17.54 -4.54
C PRO A 106 8.21 -16.50 -5.18
N GLU A 107 6.92 -16.71 -5.06
CA GLU A 107 5.93 -15.69 -5.34
C GLU A 107 6.04 -14.54 -4.33
N LYS A 108 5.80 -13.31 -4.81
CA LYS A 108 6.04 -12.10 -4.02
C LYS A 108 4.83 -11.18 -4.05
N CYS A 109 4.74 -10.35 -3.02
CA CYS A 109 3.83 -9.22 -2.99
C CYS A 109 4.51 -8.02 -2.33
N GLY A 110 3.93 -6.85 -2.50
CA GLY A 110 4.47 -5.66 -1.89
C GLY A 110 3.72 -4.40 -2.25
N TYR A 111 4.34 -3.28 -1.86
CA TYR A 111 3.90 -1.95 -2.23
C TYR A 111 5.11 -1.06 -2.57
N LYS A 112 4.87 0.01 -3.33
CA LYS A 112 5.83 1.08 -3.64
C LYS A 112 5.10 2.43 -3.74
N ASP A 113 5.86 3.51 -3.81
CA ASP A 113 5.33 4.88 -4.00
C ASP A 113 4.33 5.34 -2.93
N PHE A 114 4.46 4.85 -1.70
CA PHE A 114 3.59 5.23 -0.58
C PHE A 114 3.73 6.71 -0.23
N LYS A 115 2.61 7.43 -0.20
CA LYS A 115 2.55 8.85 0.18
C LYS A 115 1.28 9.12 0.98
N ALA A 116 1.41 9.82 2.09
CA ALA A 116 0.30 10.40 2.84
C ALA A 116 -0.05 11.78 2.27
N ILE A 117 -1.34 12.04 2.05
CA ILE A 117 -1.87 13.26 1.44
C ILE A 117 -2.92 13.83 2.37
N ALA A 118 -2.65 15.00 2.96
CA ALA A 118 -3.66 15.72 3.72
C ALA A 118 -4.71 16.33 2.77
N ILE A 119 -5.98 16.05 3.03
CA ILE A 119 -7.09 16.66 2.29
C ILE A 119 -7.51 17.93 3.02
N LYS A 120 -7.47 19.07 2.33
CA LYS A 120 -8.11 20.29 2.83
C LYS A 120 -9.62 20.14 2.67
N LYS A 121 -10.35 20.19 3.78
CA LYS A 121 -11.79 20.43 3.78
C LYS A 121 -12.06 21.88 3.38
#